data_AF-A0A3C0DZ19-F1
#
_entry.id   AF-A0A3C0DZ19-F1
#
_cell.length_a   1.000
_cell.length_b   1.000
_cell.length_c   1.000
_cell.angle_alpha   90.00
_cell.angle_beta   90.00
_cell.angle_gamma   90.00
#
_symmetry.space_group_name_H-M   'P 1'
#
loop_
_entity.id
_entity.type
_entity.pdbx_description
1 polymer ?
#
loop_
_entity_poly.entity_id
_entity_poly.type
_entity_poly.pdbx_seq_one_letter_code
_entity_poly.pdbx_strand_id
1 'polypeptide(L)'
;MDAMKFFDRFRRAPKEAAKGNRTLSASELLAREAKAEAEAAKATAARKPSGPNRLRTSEEFRAEQREKKKQRQRQNQIGSVLREVLSGEVLAREALVRQVPFMLYLCLLTILYLGLGYQAERILREKQHVTEQLEESVAEEKTLRSDFESQLQQSRLATSTAELGLEQPSTPPTLLRADDE
;
A
#
# COMPACT_ATOMS: atom_id res chain seq x y z
N MET A 1 8.48 7.43 18.57
CA MET A 1 7.44 6.49 18.12
C MET A 1 7.49 6.56 16.59
N ASP A 2 7.96 5.57 15.86
CA ASP A 2 7.46 4.20 15.89
C ASP A 2 8.50 3.20 15.38
N ALA A 3 8.62 2.09 16.10
CA ALA A 3 9.69 1.10 16.03
C ALA A 3 9.46 0.00 14.97
N MET A 4 8.69 0.30 13.91
CA MET A 4 8.31 -0.70 12.91
C MET A 4 8.87 -0.47 11.49
N LYS A 5 9.63 0.59 11.25
CA LYS A 5 10.20 0.88 9.91
C LYS A 5 11.72 0.62 9.77
N PHE A 6 12.37 0.15 10.84
CA PHE A 6 13.81 -0.14 10.81
C PHE A 6 14.13 -1.57 10.32
N PHE A 7 13.22 -2.52 10.52
CA PHE A 7 13.51 -3.95 10.30
C PHE A 7 13.25 -4.45 8.87
N ASP A 8 12.55 -3.69 8.03
CA ASP A 8 12.09 -4.17 6.71
C ASP A 8 13.02 -3.80 5.54
N ARG A 9 14.12 -3.07 5.82
CA ARG A 9 15.10 -2.67 4.79
C ARG A 9 16.21 -3.70 4.55
N PHE A 10 16.32 -4.73 5.39
CA PHE A 10 17.36 -5.76 5.31
C PHE A 10 16.92 -7.08 4.65
N ARG A 11 15.65 -7.21 4.22
CA ARG A 11 15.11 -8.46 3.65
C ARG A 11 14.87 -8.44 2.14
N ARG A 12 15.40 -7.46 1.41
CA ARG A 12 15.38 -7.46 -0.06
C ARG A 12 16.70 -8.01 -0.59
N ALA A 13 16.73 -9.32 -0.83
CA ALA A 13 17.78 -9.95 -1.59
C ALA A 13 17.77 -9.40 -3.04
N PRO A 14 18.90 -8.92 -3.58
CA PRO A 14 18.98 -8.52 -4.97
C PRO A 14 18.95 -9.77 -5.86
N LYS A 15 18.02 -9.81 -6.82
CA LYS A 15 18.03 -10.79 -7.91
C LYS A 15 19.17 -10.43 -8.86
N GLU A 16 20.32 -11.08 -8.71
CA GLU A 16 21.38 -11.02 -9.72
C GLU A 16 20.96 -11.78 -10.98
N ALA A 17 21.09 -11.09 -12.11
CA ALA A 17 20.93 -11.65 -13.45
C ALA A 17 22.05 -12.66 -13.74
N ALA A 18 21.67 -13.91 -14.00
CA ALA A 18 22.60 -15.00 -14.25
C ALA A 18 23.17 -14.94 -15.68
N LYS A 19 24.47 -14.66 -15.78
CA LYS A 19 25.34 -15.01 -16.92
C LYS A 19 26.52 -15.82 -16.38
N GLY A 20 26.72 -17.03 -16.94
CA GLY A 20 27.95 -17.83 -16.76
C GLY A 20 27.93 -18.82 -15.60
N ASN A 21 28.55 -19.98 -15.82
CA ASN A 21 28.62 -21.17 -14.95
C ASN A 21 28.92 -20.83 -13.47
N ARG A 22 27.88 -20.68 -12.66
CA ARG A 22 27.97 -20.71 -11.19
C ARG A 22 27.62 -22.11 -10.70
N THR A 23 28.46 -22.70 -9.87
CA THR A 23 28.10 -23.89 -9.09
C THR A 23 27.03 -23.50 -8.08
N LEU A 24 26.00 -24.34 -7.96
CA LEU A 24 24.86 -24.12 -7.07
C LEU A 24 25.35 -23.95 -5.62
N SER A 25 24.86 -22.94 -4.91
CA SER A 25 25.18 -22.77 -3.49
C SER A 25 24.57 -23.92 -2.67
N ALA A 26 25.18 -24.28 -1.53
CA ALA A 26 24.70 -25.40 -0.68
C ALA A 26 23.22 -25.25 -0.27
N SER A 27 22.74 -24.02 -0.13
CA SER A 27 21.32 -23.71 0.18
C SER A 27 20.36 -24.01 -0.99
N GLU A 28 20.82 -23.82 -2.23
CA GLU A 28 20.02 -24.09 -3.43
C GLU A 28 19.94 -25.59 -3.71
N LEU A 29 20.98 -26.36 -3.37
CA LEU A 29 20.98 -27.83 -3.44
C LEU A 29 19.98 -28.44 -2.45
N LEU A 30 20.00 -28.02 -1.18
CA LEU A 30 19.03 -28.49 -0.18
C LEU A 30 17.59 -28.10 -0.55
N ALA A 31 17.38 -26.90 -1.10
CA ALA A 31 16.06 -26.49 -1.58
C ALA A 31 15.60 -27.31 -2.79
N ARG A 32 16.52 -27.78 -3.63
CA ARG A 32 16.21 -28.63 -4.78
C ARG A 32 15.97 -30.08 -4.38
N GLU A 33 16.71 -30.59 -3.39
CA GLU A 33 16.46 -31.90 -2.76
C GLU A 33 15.11 -31.90 -2.06
N ALA A 34 14.79 -30.90 -1.22
CA ALA A 34 13.49 -30.81 -0.57
C ALA A 34 12.33 -30.68 -1.59
N LYS A 35 12.54 -29.97 -2.70
CA LYS A 35 11.56 -29.92 -3.80
C LYS A 35 11.45 -31.26 -4.53
N ALA A 36 12.56 -31.95 -4.78
CA ALA A 36 12.58 -33.26 -5.41
C ALA A 36 11.95 -34.34 -4.52
N GLU A 37 12.16 -34.30 -3.21
CA GLU A 37 11.53 -35.15 -2.22
C GLU A 37 10.02 -34.86 -2.11
N ALA A 38 9.62 -33.58 -2.13
CA ALA A 38 8.22 -33.20 -2.14
C ALA A 38 7.50 -33.61 -3.45
N GLU A 39 8.19 -33.52 -4.60
CA GLU A 39 7.66 -33.99 -5.88
C GLU A 39 7.64 -35.52 -5.95
N ALA A 40 8.65 -36.21 -5.39
CA ALA A 40 8.66 -37.67 -5.26
C ALA A 40 7.53 -38.17 -4.33
N ALA A 41 7.27 -37.47 -3.22
CA ALA A 41 6.14 -37.76 -2.33
C ALA A 41 4.79 -37.47 -2.99
N LYS A 42 4.69 -36.44 -3.82
CA LYS A 42 3.49 -36.18 -4.64
C LYS A 42 3.32 -37.21 -5.75
N ALA A 43 4.40 -37.69 -6.36
CA ALA A 43 4.38 -38.71 -7.40
C ALA A 43 3.99 -40.10 -6.85
N THR A 44 4.43 -40.45 -5.64
CA THR A 44 3.98 -41.67 -4.95
C THR A 44 2.51 -41.56 -4.48
N ALA A 45 2.06 -40.38 -4.06
CA ALA A 45 0.65 -40.12 -3.78
C ALA A 45 -0.23 -40.10 -5.05
N ALA A 46 0.30 -39.65 -6.19
CA ALA A 46 -0.37 -39.62 -7.48
C ALA A 46 -0.42 -40.99 -8.17
N ARG A 47 0.45 -41.94 -7.79
CA ARG A 47 0.45 -43.33 -8.30
C ARG A 47 -0.48 -44.26 -7.51
N LYS A 48 -1.62 -43.77 -7.02
CA LYS A 48 -2.70 -44.65 -6.56
C LYS A 48 -3.40 -45.26 -7.79
N PRO A 49 -3.53 -46.60 -7.90
CA PRO A 49 -4.12 -47.22 -9.08
C PRO A 49 -5.61 -46.88 -9.16
N SER A 50 -5.94 -45.96 -10.07
CA SER A 50 -7.31 -45.57 -10.40
C SER A 50 -7.95 -46.64 -11.29
N GLY A 51 -8.57 -47.65 -10.67
CA GLY A 51 -9.46 -48.61 -11.32
C GLY A 51 -10.93 -48.32 -10.99
N PRO A 52 -11.87 -48.50 -11.93
CA PRO A 52 -13.23 -47.97 -11.82
C PRO A 52 -14.16 -48.67 -10.81
N ASN A 53 -13.65 -49.56 -9.93
CA ASN A 53 -14.54 -50.35 -9.05
C ASN A 53 -14.04 -50.63 -7.62
N ARG A 54 -13.10 -49.84 -7.06
CA ARG A 54 -12.72 -49.91 -5.64
C ARG A 54 -13.28 -48.73 -4.83
N LEU A 55 -14.60 -48.56 -4.80
CA LEU A 55 -15.24 -47.39 -4.18
C LEU A 55 -16.36 -47.69 -3.17
N ARG A 56 -16.56 -48.93 -2.71
CA ARG A 56 -17.69 -49.23 -1.81
C ARG A 56 -17.37 -49.88 -0.46
N THR A 57 -16.19 -50.49 -0.28
CA THR A 57 -15.86 -51.24 0.94
C THR A 57 -14.53 -50.87 1.60
N SER A 58 -13.72 -50.00 1.01
CA SER A 58 -12.49 -49.54 1.66
C SER A 58 -12.80 -48.53 2.77
N GLU A 59 -12.15 -48.73 3.91
CA GLU A 59 -12.26 -47.86 5.08
C GLU A 59 -11.87 -46.41 4.75
N GLU A 60 -10.94 -46.23 3.81
CA GLU A 60 -10.53 -44.93 3.27
C GLU A 60 -11.70 -44.17 2.62
N PHE A 61 -12.55 -44.82 1.81
CA PHE A 61 -13.71 -44.17 1.20
C PHE A 61 -14.77 -43.79 2.24
N ARG A 62 -14.97 -44.62 3.26
CA ARG A 62 -15.88 -44.29 4.38
C ARG A 62 -15.32 -43.16 5.24
N ALA A 63 -14.01 -43.10 5.44
CA ALA A 63 -13.33 -42.03 6.15
C ALA A 63 -13.44 -40.70 5.39
N GLU A 64 -13.16 -40.69 4.08
CA GLU A 64 -13.31 -39.51 3.24
C GLU A 64 -14.76 -39.00 3.17
N GLN A 65 -15.73 -39.90 3.08
CA GLN A 65 -17.16 -39.53 3.10
C GLN A 65 -17.59 -38.99 4.47
N ARG A 66 -17.05 -39.52 5.58
CA ARG A 66 -17.30 -39.02 6.94
C ARG A 66 -16.70 -37.63 7.13
N GLU A 67 -15.49 -37.39 6.65
CA GLU A 67 -14.84 -36.07 6.69
C GLU A 67 -15.60 -35.06 5.83
N LYS A 68 -16.00 -35.43 4.60
CA LYS A 68 -16.85 -34.57 3.73
C LYS A 68 -18.21 -34.29 4.37
N LYS A 69 -18.83 -35.26 5.05
CA LYS A 69 -20.11 -35.07 5.75
C LYS A 69 -19.95 -34.16 6.97
N LYS A 70 -18.88 -34.30 7.76
CA LYS A 70 -18.56 -33.39 8.88
C LYS A 70 -18.27 -31.97 8.40
N GLN A 71 -17.55 -31.81 7.28
CA GLN A 71 -17.31 -30.50 6.67
C GLN A 71 -18.61 -29.85 6.20
N ARG A 72 -19.49 -30.59 5.52
CA ARG A 72 -20.83 -30.10 5.12
C ARG A 72 -21.70 -29.77 6.34
N GLN A 73 -21.63 -30.56 7.41
CA GLN A 73 -22.35 -30.26 8.65
C GLN A 73 -21.82 -28.99 9.33
N ARG A 74 -20.50 -28.79 9.39
CA ARG A 74 -19.90 -27.54 9.90
C ARG A 74 -20.24 -26.33 9.04
N GLN A 75 -20.24 -26.48 7.71
CA GLN A 75 -20.65 -25.43 6.78
C GLN A 75 -22.13 -25.08 6.95
N ASN A 76 -22.99 -26.09 7.11
CA ASN A 76 -24.42 -25.89 7.37
C ASN A 76 -24.71 -25.31 8.76
N GLN A 77 -23.87 -25.57 9.76
CA GLN A 77 -23.99 -24.95 11.09
C GLN A 77 -23.71 -23.45 11.04
N ILE A 78 -22.69 -23.01 10.28
CA ILE A 78 -22.43 -21.57 10.09
C ILE A 78 -23.60 -20.91 9.37
N GLY A 79 -24.14 -21.56 8.33
CA GLY A 79 -25.32 -21.08 7.62
C GLY A 79 -26.58 -21.01 8.48
N SER A 80 -26.81 -21.98 9.37
CA SER A 80 -27.97 -21.95 10.26
C SER A 80 -27.86 -20.85 11.31
N VAL A 81 -26.67 -20.63 11.89
CA VAL A 81 -26.43 -19.56 12.86
C VAL A 81 -26.62 -18.19 12.21
N LEU A 82 -26.10 -17.98 10.99
CA LEU A 82 -26.34 -16.73 10.25
C LEU A 82 -27.84 -16.50 9.98
N ARG A 83 -28.57 -17.57 9.63
CA ARG A 83 -30.02 -17.50 9.41
C ARG A 83 -30.78 -17.20 10.71
N GLU A 84 -30.37 -17.77 11.83
CA GLU A 84 -30.98 -17.58 13.16
C GLU A 84 -30.72 -16.17 13.73
N VAL A 85 -29.58 -15.57 13.39
CA VAL A 85 -29.26 -14.16 13.68
C VAL A 85 -30.07 -13.23 12.77
N LEU A 86 -30.15 -13.52 11.46
CA LEU A 86 -30.95 -12.72 10.51
C LEU A 86 -32.46 -12.82 10.77
N SER A 87 -32.95 -14.00 11.20
CA SER A 87 -34.36 -14.21 11.54
C SER A 87 -34.74 -13.60 12.88
N GLY A 88 -33.78 -13.07 13.65
CA GLY A 88 -34.02 -12.40 14.92
C GLY A 88 -34.36 -13.35 16.07
N GLU A 89 -34.26 -14.66 15.87
CA GLU A 89 -34.55 -15.67 16.91
C GLU A 89 -33.51 -15.60 18.04
N VAL A 90 -32.26 -15.28 17.70
CA VAL A 90 -31.22 -14.91 18.68
C VAL A 90 -31.60 -13.65 19.46
N LEU A 91 -32.22 -12.66 18.81
CA LEU A 91 -32.66 -11.41 19.44
C LEU A 91 -33.84 -11.62 20.40
N ALA A 92 -34.67 -12.64 20.17
CA ALA A 92 -35.84 -12.96 20.97
C ALA A 92 -35.52 -13.65 22.31
N ARG A 93 -34.27 -14.09 22.54
CA ARG A 93 -33.85 -14.60 23.85
C ARG A 93 -33.92 -13.49 24.90
N GLU A 94 -34.65 -13.70 26.00
CA GLU A 94 -34.82 -12.73 27.10
C GLU A 94 -33.49 -12.11 27.60
N ALA A 95 -32.41 -12.89 27.63
CA ALA A 95 -31.09 -12.40 28.02
C ALA A 95 -30.49 -11.36 27.05
N LEU A 96 -30.77 -11.49 25.75
CA LEU A 96 -30.28 -10.61 24.69
C LEU A 96 -31.21 -9.42 24.47
N VAL A 97 -32.53 -9.60 24.63
CA VAL A 97 -33.51 -8.50 24.63
C VAL A 97 -33.13 -7.43 25.66
N ARG A 98 -32.66 -7.85 26.85
CA ARG A 98 -32.22 -6.94 27.91
C ARG A 98 -30.98 -6.09 27.52
N GLN A 99 -30.19 -6.53 26.54
CA GLN A 99 -28.99 -5.85 26.04
C GLN A 99 -29.21 -5.08 24.72
N VAL A 100 -30.44 -5.05 24.20
CA VAL A 100 -30.82 -4.25 23.02
C VAL A 100 -30.32 -2.79 23.08
N PRO A 101 -30.46 -2.03 24.18
CA PRO A 101 -29.95 -0.65 24.22
C PRO A 101 -28.43 -0.56 24.04
N PHE A 102 -27.67 -1.56 24.53
CA PHE A 102 -26.22 -1.62 24.33
C PHE A 102 -25.85 -1.92 22.88
N MET A 103 -26.59 -2.81 22.20
CA MET A 103 -26.38 -3.09 20.78
C MET A 103 -26.69 -1.87 19.90
N LEU A 104 -27.74 -1.12 20.21
CA LEU A 104 -28.03 0.15 19.54
C LEU A 104 -26.92 1.18 19.75
N TYR A 105 -26.37 1.26 20.96
CA TYR A 105 -25.20 2.10 21.22
C TYR A 105 -24.00 1.70 20.35
N LEU A 106 -23.71 0.41 20.21
CA LEU A 106 -22.65 -0.07 19.32
C LEU A 106 -22.94 0.26 17.85
N CYS A 107 -24.16 0.03 17.36
CA CYS A 107 -24.55 0.39 16.00
C CYS A 107 -24.42 1.89 15.74
N LEU A 108 -24.80 2.74 16.70
CA LEU A 108 -24.59 4.17 16.60
C LEU A 108 -23.09 4.50 16.53
N LEU A 109 -22.29 3.87 17.38
CA LEU A 109 -20.84 4.07 17.40
C LEU A 109 -20.17 3.62 16.10
N THR A 110 -20.63 2.52 15.48
CA THR A 110 -20.10 2.05 14.19
C THR A 110 -20.45 3.00 13.06
N ILE A 111 -21.70 3.50 13.00
CA ILE A 111 -22.10 4.52 12.02
C ILE A 111 -21.27 5.79 12.19
N LEU A 112 -21.08 6.25 13.43
CA LEU A 112 -20.27 7.43 13.74
C LEU A 112 -18.81 7.23 13.32
N TYR A 113 -18.24 6.06 13.60
CA TYR A 113 -16.90 5.69 13.20
C TYR A 113 -16.72 5.69 11.67
N LEU A 114 -17.68 5.10 10.94
CA LEU A 114 -17.69 5.12 9.48
C LEU A 114 -17.76 6.55 8.94
N GLY A 115 -18.63 7.40 9.51
CA GLY A 115 -18.74 8.80 9.12
C GLY A 115 -17.43 9.57 9.32
N LEU A 116 -16.74 9.32 10.42
CA LEU A 116 -15.45 9.93 10.72
C LEU A 116 -14.36 9.48 9.73
N GLY A 117 -14.33 8.19 9.39
CA GLY A 117 -13.43 7.63 8.39
C GLY A 117 -13.62 8.26 7.00
N TYR A 118 -14.88 8.44 6.58
CA TYR A 118 -15.20 9.06 5.30
C TYR A 118 -14.75 10.53 5.22
N GLN A 119 -14.94 11.28 6.31
CA GLN A 119 -14.49 12.67 6.37
C GLN A 119 -12.96 12.78 6.32
N ALA A 120 -12.23 11.89 7.01
CA ALA A 120 -10.77 11.86 6.97
C ALA A 120 -10.25 11.60 5.54
N GLU A 121 -10.88 10.67 4.82
CA GLU A 121 -10.48 10.34 3.44
C GLU A 121 -10.72 11.52 2.48
N ARG A 122 -11.84 12.24 2.64
CA ARG A 122 -12.11 13.46 1.86
C ARG A 122 -11.07 14.54 2.11
N ILE A 123 -10.77 14.84 3.37
CA ILE A 123 -9.76 15.83 3.75
C ILE A 123 -8.39 15.44 3.20
N LEU A 124 -8.04 14.15 3.25
CA LEU A 124 -6.76 13.67 2.74
C LEU A 124 -6.63 13.88 1.23
N ARG A 125 -7.68 13.58 0.45
CA ARG A 125 -7.71 13.85 -1.00
C ARG A 125 -7.59 15.34 -1.31
N GLU A 126 -8.34 16.17 -0.59
CA GLU A 126 -8.31 17.62 -0.79
C GLU A 126 -6.95 18.23 -0.42
N LYS A 127 -6.33 17.76 0.65
CA LYS A 127 -4.95 18.12 1.01
C LYS A 127 -3.97 17.83 -0.11
N GLN A 128 -4.06 16.66 -0.75
CA GLN A 128 -3.17 16.29 -1.85
C GLN A 128 -3.34 17.24 -3.03
N HIS A 129 -4.57 17.46 -3.48
CA HIS A 129 -4.87 18.37 -4.58
C HIS A 129 -4.43 19.81 -4.32
N VAL A 130 -4.70 20.33 -3.12
CA VAL A 130 -4.26 21.69 -2.74
C VAL A 130 -2.73 21.78 -2.69
N THR A 131 -2.05 20.72 -2.25
CA THR A 131 -0.57 20.70 -2.24
C THR A 131 -0.01 20.72 -3.65
N GLU A 132 -0.58 19.93 -4.57
CA GLU A 132 -0.17 19.94 -5.98
C GLU A 132 -0.38 21.31 -6.63
N GLN A 133 -1.53 21.96 -6.37
CA GLN A 133 -1.80 23.31 -6.87
C GLN A 133 -0.83 24.36 -6.31
N LEU A 134 -0.44 24.21 -5.04
CA LEU A 134 0.53 25.09 -4.42
C LEU A 134 1.92 24.90 -5.05
N GLU A 135 2.32 23.65 -5.29
CA GLU A 135 3.60 23.33 -5.94
C GLU A 135 3.66 23.90 -7.36
N GLU A 136 2.57 23.76 -8.14
CA GLU A 136 2.46 24.33 -9.48
C GLU A 136 2.58 25.87 -9.44
N SER A 137 1.82 26.52 -8.55
CA SER A 137 1.84 28.00 -8.42
C SER A 137 3.23 28.52 -8.03
N VAL A 138 3.95 27.78 -7.18
CA VAL A 138 5.34 28.10 -6.80
C VAL A 138 6.31 27.88 -7.96
N ALA A 139 6.08 26.88 -8.81
CA ALA A 139 6.89 26.66 -10.00
C ALA A 139 6.70 27.78 -11.03
N GLU A 140 5.47 28.24 -11.23
CA GLU A 140 5.15 29.39 -12.08
C GLU A 140 5.85 30.66 -11.58
N GLU A 141 5.75 30.97 -10.27
CA GLU A 141 6.42 32.13 -9.67
C GLU A 141 7.94 32.08 -9.88
N LYS A 142 8.56 30.93 -9.60
CA LYS A 142 10.01 30.74 -9.79
C LYS A 142 10.42 30.95 -11.25
N THR A 143 9.61 30.48 -12.19
CA THR A 143 9.88 30.63 -13.62
C THR A 143 9.81 32.10 -14.03
N LEU A 144 8.73 32.80 -13.68
CA LEU A 144 8.56 34.23 -13.97
C LEU A 144 9.65 35.07 -13.33
N ARG A 145 10.01 34.76 -12.08
CA ARG A 145 11.09 35.42 -11.37
C ARG A 145 12.44 35.19 -12.06
N SER A 146 12.75 33.95 -12.46
CA SER A 146 13.96 33.62 -13.21
C SER A 146 14.03 34.38 -14.53
N ASP A 147 12.91 34.51 -15.24
CA ASP A 147 12.84 35.27 -16.50
C ASP A 147 13.09 36.76 -16.26
N PHE A 148 12.51 37.33 -15.21
CA PHE A 148 12.74 38.73 -14.83
C PHE A 148 14.19 38.98 -14.41
N GLU A 149 14.75 38.10 -13.57
CA GLU A 149 16.15 38.18 -13.15
C GLU A 149 17.10 38.07 -14.35
N SER A 150 16.80 37.21 -15.33
CA SER A 150 17.54 37.09 -16.60
C SER A 150 17.54 38.39 -17.41
N GLN A 151 16.40 39.10 -17.46
CA GLN A 151 16.31 40.42 -18.11
C GLN A 151 17.11 41.49 -17.36
N LEU A 152 17.15 41.43 -16.03
CA LEU A 152 17.93 42.34 -15.19
C LEU A 152 19.44 42.08 -15.20
N GLN A 153 19.91 40.96 -15.76
CA GLN A 153 21.35 40.68 -15.84
C GLN A 153 22.08 41.81 -16.56
N GLN A 154 23.18 42.30 -15.97
CA GLN A 154 23.93 43.45 -16.47
C GLN A 154 24.36 43.31 -17.94
N SER A 155 24.71 42.10 -18.40
CA SER A 155 25.07 41.83 -19.79
C SER A 155 23.88 42.00 -20.75
N ARG A 156 22.71 41.45 -20.40
CA ARG A 156 21.48 41.60 -21.19
C ARG A 156 20.96 43.03 -21.15
N LEU A 157 20.98 43.67 -19.98
CA LEU A 157 20.59 45.05 -19.79
C LEU A 157 21.49 46.01 -20.57
N ALA A 158 22.81 45.83 -20.54
CA ALA A 158 23.75 46.63 -21.33
C ALA A 158 23.49 46.49 -22.83
N THR A 159 23.10 45.30 -23.28
CA THR A 159 22.79 45.04 -24.70
C THR A 159 21.46 45.67 -25.12
N SER A 160 20.40 45.55 -24.31
CA SER A 160 19.10 46.15 -24.61
C SER A 160 19.09 47.67 -24.51
N THR A 161 19.93 48.23 -23.63
CA THR A 161 20.02 49.68 -23.42
C THR A 161 21.04 50.35 -24.36
N ALA A 162 21.88 49.58 -25.04
CA ALA A 162 22.81 50.09 -26.06
C ALA A 162 22.07 50.76 -27.23
N GLU A 163 20.88 50.28 -27.61
CA GLU A 163 20.03 50.91 -28.64
C GLU A 163 19.56 52.31 -28.22
N LEU A 164 19.47 52.57 -26.91
CA LEU A 164 19.13 53.87 -26.34
C LEU A 164 20.37 54.76 -26.10
N GLY A 165 21.58 54.28 -26.44
CA GLY A 165 22.83 55.02 -26.27
C GLY A 165 23.30 55.16 -24.82
N LEU A 166 22.78 54.35 -23.90
CA LEU A 166 23.17 54.37 -22.49
C LEU A 166 24.30 53.35 -22.24
N GLU A 167 25.41 53.80 -21.64
CA GLU A 167 26.55 52.95 -21.30
C GLU A 167 26.67 52.72 -19.79
N GLN A 168 27.10 51.51 -19.42
CA GLN A 168 27.30 51.16 -18.02
C GLN A 168 28.61 51.78 -17.50
N PRO A 169 28.59 52.49 -16.35
CA PRO A 169 29.81 53.05 -15.76
C PRO A 169 30.74 51.92 -15.28
N SER A 170 31.94 51.87 -15.85
CA SER A 170 32.98 50.88 -15.53
C SER A 170 33.77 51.23 -14.25
N THR A 171 33.72 52.49 -13.82
CA THR A 171 34.39 52.97 -12.62
C THR A 171 33.41 53.11 -11.45
N PRO A 172 33.82 52.73 -10.22
CA PRO A 172 32.99 52.91 -9.04
C PRO A 172 32.76 54.41 -8.76
N PRO A 173 31.57 54.80 -8.25
CA PRO A 173 31.26 56.20 -7.96
C PRO A 173 32.16 56.75 -6.85
N THR A 174 32.67 57.96 -7.05
CA THR A 174 33.52 58.64 -6.07
C THR A 174 32.64 59.27 -4.99
N LEU A 175 32.81 58.86 -3.74
CA LEU A 175 32.16 59.49 -2.59
C LEU A 175 32.78 60.88 -2.38
N LEU A 176 32.00 61.93 -2.62
CA LEU A 176 32.34 63.28 -2.21
C LEU A 176 32.07 63.39 -0.71
N ARG A 177 33.07 63.81 0.08
CA ARG A 177 32.80 64.25 1.46
C ARG A 177 31.94 65.50 1.35
N ALA A 178 30.77 65.48 1.99
CA ALA A 178 30.09 66.72 2.32
C ALA A 178 30.99 67.41 3.35
N ASP A 179 31.72 68.43 2.91
CA ASP A 179 32.36 69.35 3.82
C ASP A 179 31.22 70.16 4.44
N ASP A 180 30.82 69.74 5.65
CA ASP A 180 29.97 70.53 6.53
C ASP A 180 30.80 71.76 6.96
N GLU A 181 30.54 72.93 6.35
CA GLU A 181 30.84 74.23 6.96
C GLU A 181 29.88 74.54 8.11
#